data_AF-A0ABD0AY75-F1
#
_entry.id   AF-A0ABD0AY75-F1
#
_cell.length_a   1.000
_cell.length_b   1.000
_cell.length_c   1.000
_cell.angle_alpha   90.00
_cell.angle_beta   90.00
_cell.angle_gamma   90.00
#
_symmetry.space_group_name_H-M   'P 1'
#
loop_
_entity.id
_entity.type
_entity.pdbx_description
1 polymer ?
#
loop_
_entity_poly.entity_id
_entity_poly.type
_entity_poly.pdbx_seq_one_letter_code
_entity_poly.pdbx_strand_id
1 'polypeptide(L)'
;MTVESAWLAKLAFNGVQVCLHNAIPDLGALALNVTLQGPQGCIAWASDNANLTAPGHTWDLAEAGARIIRGTLSALKAERILNAADLMPAPPTGLIKIEIGNQLDGSLDNFARRFWEHLGTEANGLINDALTGKDPITELVYSDRYVCNPLVVNLLVSVIHELGRLSDVDFAIRILGRQYQREDNRSPWQCRHDWRSARERDEALRQALAYCGLEGEVLSLPTLPHYRRLQLKLRSGNQLTIQFDQGLSYWEPERSEKSYQLRFDFASRELGEEIMERIRCKISAAGEENTQIFISSS
;
A
#
# COMPACT_ATOMS: atom_id res chain seq x y z
N MET A 1 -7.43 17.31 -13.41
CA MET A 1 -8.63 16.46 -13.41
C MET A 1 -8.94 16.11 -11.97
N THR A 2 -10.03 16.71 -11.52
CA THR A 2 -10.57 16.72 -10.16
C THR A 2 -11.18 15.35 -9.83
N VAL A 3 -11.76 15.20 -8.64
CA VAL A 3 -12.32 13.98 -8.01
C VAL A 3 -13.46 13.29 -8.82
N GLU A 4 -13.65 13.69 -10.07
CA GLU A 4 -14.86 13.61 -10.88
C GLU A 4 -15.15 12.22 -11.50
N SER A 5 -14.18 11.30 -11.53
CA SER A 5 -14.32 9.99 -12.20
C SER A 5 -14.36 8.78 -11.26
N ALA A 6 -14.17 8.96 -9.95
CA ALA A 6 -13.93 7.85 -9.02
C ALA A 6 -15.14 6.91 -8.87
N TRP A 7 -16.37 7.41 -8.98
CA TRP A 7 -17.57 6.58 -8.90
C TRP A 7 -17.89 5.86 -10.22
N LEU A 8 -17.54 6.45 -11.37
CA LEU A 8 -17.62 5.79 -12.67
C LEU A 8 -16.66 4.60 -12.71
N ALA A 9 -15.45 4.75 -12.15
CA ALA A 9 -14.52 3.63 -11.99
C ALA A 9 -15.13 2.49 -11.16
N LYS A 10 -15.86 2.79 -10.08
CA LYS A 10 -16.58 1.76 -9.29
C LYS A 10 -17.62 1.00 -10.12
N LEU A 11 -18.36 1.68 -10.99
CA LEU A 11 -19.31 1.01 -11.89
C LEU A 11 -18.58 0.07 -12.86
N ALA A 12 -17.49 0.54 -13.47
CA ALA A 12 -16.65 -0.29 -14.34
C ALA A 12 -16.08 -1.53 -13.62
N PHE A 13 -15.62 -1.37 -12.38
CA PHE A 13 -15.16 -2.50 -11.55
C PHE A 13 -16.25 -3.54 -11.26
N ASN A 14 -17.52 -3.12 -11.21
CA ASN A 14 -18.66 -4.01 -10.97
C ASN A 14 -19.28 -4.54 -12.27
N GLY A 15 -18.54 -4.49 -13.39
CA GLY A 15 -18.96 -5.06 -14.67
C GLY A 15 -19.94 -4.18 -15.46
N VAL A 16 -20.16 -2.93 -15.05
CA VAL A 16 -20.96 -1.97 -15.83
C VAL A 16 -20.07 -1.29 -16.86
N GLN A 17 -20.37 -1.48 -18.14
CA GLN A 17 -19.64 -0.80 -19.20
C GLN A 17 -20.00 0.69 -19.24
N VAL A 18 -18.97 1.55 -19.15
CA VAL A 18 -19.11 3.00 -19.28
C VAL A 18 -18.73 3.38 -20.71
N CYS A 19 -19.62 4.08 -21.41
CA CYS A 19 -19.44 4.39 -22.83
C CYS A 19 -19.44 5.90 -23.07
N LEU A 20 -18.61 6.35 -24.02
CA LEU A 20 -18.70 7.67 -24.62
C LEU A 20 -19.52 7.62 -25.91
N HIS A 21 -20.35 8.64 -26.09
CA HIS A 21 -21.19 8.84 -27.27
C HIS A 21 -20.94 10.24 -27.83
N ASN A 22 -20.52 10.36 -29.09
CA ASN A 22 -20.38 11.65 -29.77
C ASN A 22 -21.67 12.17 -30.43
N ALA A 23 -22.74 11.37 -30.42
CA ALA A 23 -24.04 11.77 -30.93
C ALA A 23 -25.13 11.45 -29.91
N ILE A 24 -25.77 12.49 -29.40
CA ILE A 24 -26.94 12.42 -28.54
C ILE A 24 -28.17 12.63 -29.43
N PRO A 25 -29.27 11.86 -29.26
CA PRO A 25 -30.50 12.11 -30.01
C PRO A 25 -31.03 13.52 -29.74
N ASP A 26 -31.69 14.13 -30.73
CA ASP A 26 -32.38 15.40 -30.54
C ASP A 26 -33.59 15.18 -29.63
N LEU A 27 -33.52 15.72 -28.41
CA LEU A 27 -34.58 15.66 -27.40
C LEU A 27 -35.31 17.01 -27.26
N GLY A 28 -35.14 17.91 -28.23
CA GLY A 28 -35.70 19.25 -28.21
C GLY A 28 -35.11 20.10 -27.08
N ALA A 29 -35.97 20.55 -26.17
CA ALA A 29 -35.56 21.39 -25.04
C ALA A 29 -34.87 20.62 -23.89
N LEU A 30 -34.78 19.29 -24.00
CA LEU A 30 -34.23 18.43 -22.95
C LEU A 30 -32.81 18.00 -23.29
N ALA A 31 -32.01 17.81 -22.26
CA ALA A 31 -30.68 17.22 -22.32
C ALA A 31 -30.72 15.80 -21.75
N LEU A 32 -30.04 14.87 -22.44
CA LEU A 32 -29.91 13.49 -21.98
C LEU A 32 -29.01 13.45 -20.73
N ASN A 33 -29.48 12.82 -19.66
CA ASN A 33 -28.75 12.75 -18.40
C ASN A 33 -28.03 11.42 -18.20
N VAL A 34 -28.76 10.32 -18.40
CA VAL A 34 -28.20 8.97 -18.29
C VAL A 34 -28.98 8.00 -19.17
N THR A 35 -28.27 7.04 -19.76
CA THR A 35 -28.84 5.90 -20.47
C THR A 35 -28.37 4.61 -19.84
N LEU A 36 -29.31 3.68 -19.67
CA LEU A 36 -29.01 2.31 -19.27
C LEU A 36 -29.43 1.38 -20.42
N GLN A 37 -28.44 0.71 -21.01
CA GLN A 37 -28.65 -0.21 -22.12
C GLN A 37 -28.37 -1.65 -21.68
N GLY A 38 -29.28 -2.56 -22.02
CA GLY A 38 -29.14 -3.99 -21.75
C GLY A 38 -29.93 -4.85 -22.75
N PRO A 39 -30.00 -6.17 -22.53
CA PRO A 39 -30.65 -7.10 -23.46
C PRO A 39 -32.15 -6.82 -23.68
N GLN A 40 -32.81 -6.16 -22.72
CA GLN A 40 -34.24 -5.87 -22.75
C GLN A 40 -34.57 -4.48 -23.34
N GLY A 41 -33.56 -3.73 -23.79
CA GLY A 41 -33.74 -2.41 -24.40
C GLY A 41 -32.85 -1.33 -23.79
N CYS A 42 -33.11 -0.08 -24.20
CA CYS A 42 -32.42 1.10 -23.70
C CYS A 42 -33.42 2.04 -23.01
N ILE A 43 -33.14 2.35 -21.74
CA ILE A 43 -33.92 3.27 -20.93
C ILE A 43 -33.10 4.54 -20.74
N ALA A 44 -33.77 5.69 -20.78
CA ALA A 44 -33.12 6.98 -20.71
C ALA A 44 -33.85 7.92 -19.75
N TRP A 45 -33.08 8.83 -19.17
CA TRP A 45 -33.58 9.96 -18.40
C TRP A 45 -33.04 11.24 -18.99
N ALA A 46 -33.92 12.23 -19.16
CA ALA A 46 -33.59 13.55 -19.70
C ALA A 46 -34.28 14.65 -18.89
N SER A 47 -33.70 15.84 -18.86
CA SER A 47 -34.21 17.00 -18.15
C SER A 47 -33.82 18.29 -18.87
N ASP A 48 -34.45 19.41 -18.51
CA ASP A 48 -34.11 20.75 -18.99
C ASP A 48 -32.88 21.36 -18.29
N ASN A 49 -32.19 20.60 -17.43
CA ASN A 49 -31.03 21.07 -16.69
C ASN A 49 -29.71 20.66 -17.37
N ALA A 50 -29.01 21.64 -17.91
CA ALA A 50 -27.74 21.43 -18.62
C ALA A 50 -26.61 20.90 -17.72
N ASN A 51 -26.66 21.09 -16.39
CA ASN A 51 -25.67 20.58 -15.46
C ASN A 51 -25.72 19.05 -15.31
N LEU A 52 -26.81 18.42 -15.77
CA LEU A 52 -27.00 16.98 -15.71
C LEU A 52 -26.53 16.25 -16.99
N THR A 53 -25.84 16.93 -17.91
CA THR A 53 -25.38 16.35 -19.19
C THR A 53 -24.16 15.44 -19.07
N ALA A 54 -23.35 15.63 -18.03
CA ALA A 54 -22.17 14.82 -17.78
C ALA A 54 -21.96 14.59 -16.28
N PRO A 55 -21.49 13.39 -15.88
CA PRO A 55 -20.97 13.09 -14.56
C PRO A 55 -20.00 14.17 -14.03
N GLY A 56 -20.27 14.70 -12.83
CA GLY A 56 -19.44 15.73 -12.19
C GLY A 56 -19.96 16.11 -10.80
N HIS A 57 -19.30 17.05 -10.13
CA HIS A 57 -19.70 17.52 -8.79
C HIS A 57 -21.12 18.11 -8.74
N THR A 58 -21.60 18.66 -9.86
CA THR A 58 -22.94 19.23 -10.01
C THR A 58 -23.96 18.24 -10.60
N TRP A 59 -23.56 16.97 -10.77
CA TRP A 59 -24.41 15.92 -11.34
C TRP A 59 -25.29 15.29 -10.24
N ASP A 60 -26.08 16.12 -9.58
CA ASP A 60 -26.98 15.73 -8.50
C ASP A 60 -28.44 15.90 -8.95
N LEU A 61 -29.13 14.77 -9.15
CA LEU A 61 -30.53 14.74 -9.60
C LEU A 61 -31.49 15.32 -8.55
N ALA A 62 -31.16 15.25 -7.26
CA ALA A 62 -31.98 15.76 -6.18
C ALA A 62 -31.81 17.27 -6.00
N GLU A 63 -30.56 17.77 -6.08
CA GLU A 63 -30.26 19.20 -5.95
C GLU A 63 -30.67 19.99 -7.20
N ALA A 64 -30.62 19.37 -8.38
CA ALA A 64 -30.95 20.00 -9.66
C ALA A 64 -32.37 20.56 -9.75
N GLY A 65 -33.31 20.09 -8.91
CA GLY A 65 -34.72 20.54 -8.91
C GLY A 65 -35.45 20.39 -10.25
N ALA A 66 -34.86 19.63 -11.18
CA ALA A 66 -35.25 19.59 -12.58
C ALA A 66 -36.35 18.57 -12.83
N ARG A 67 -37.20 18.84 -13.82
CA ARG A 67 -38.20 17.85 -14.25
C ARG A 67 -37.51 16.76 -15.06
N ILE A 68 -37.31 15.60 -14.46
CA ILE A 68 -36.72 14.44 -15.13
C ILE A 68 -37.83 13.62 -15.82
N ILE A 69 -37.63 13.36 -17.11
CA ILE A 69 -38.50 12.52 -17.93
C ILE A 69 -37.80 11.20 -18.18
N ARG A 70 -38.48 10.09 -17.88
CA ARG A 70 -38.05 8.73 -18.22
C ARG A 70 -38.66 8.31 -19.55
N GLY A 71 -37.83 7.79 -20.45
CA GLY A 71 -38.26 7.29 -21.75
C GLY A 71 -37.48 6.06 -22.20
N THR A 72 -37.82 5.54 -23.37
CA THR A 72 -37.06 4.51 -24.06
C THR A 72 -36.42 5.10 -25.30
N LEU A 73 -35.18 4.69 -25.58
CA LEU A 73 -34.45 5.09 -26.77
C LEU A 73 -34.11 3.88 -27.62
N SER A 74 -33.87 4.09 -28.91
CA SER A 74 -33.11 3.13 -29.70
C SER A 74 -31.70 3.00 -29.11
N ALA A 75 -31.12 1.79 -29.20
CA ALA A 75 -29.77 1.54 -28.72
C ALA A 75 -28.78 2.56 -29.30
N LEU A 76 -28.07 3.26 -28.42
CA LEU A 76 -27.06 4.22 -28.85
C LEU A 76 -25.79 3.46 -29.20
N LYS A 77 -25.19 3.78 -30.34
CA LYS A 77 -23.90 3.22 -30.70
C LYS A 77 -22.84 3.85 -29.80
N ALA A 78 -22.19 3.03 -28.98
CA ALA A 78 -21.00 3.45 -28.25
C ALA A 78 -19.86 3.70 -29.26
N GLU A 79 -19.19 4.83 -29.11
CA GLU A 79 -18.01 5.13 -29.92
C GLU A 79 -16.74 4.59 -29.26
N ARG A 80 -16.65 4.78 -27.94
CA ARG A 80 -15.59 4.26 -27.11
C ARG A 80 -16.16 3.70 -25.83
N ILE A 81 -15.72 2.49 -25.48
CA ILE A 81 -15.92 1.92 -24.16
C ILE A 81 -14.74 2.39 -23.30
N LEU A 82 -15.04 2.98 -22.15
CA LEU A 82 -14.05 3.37 -21.15
C LEU A 82 -13.79 2.19 -20.22
N ASN A 83 -12.52 1.83 -20.08
CA ASN A 83 -12.09 0.83 -19.11
C ASN A 83 -11.77 1.49 -17.77
N ALA A 84 -11.63 0.71 -16.70
CA ALA A 84 -11.28 1.25 -15.38
C ALA A 84 -10.02 2.13 -15.43
N ALA A 85 -9.02 1.75 -16.23
CA ALA A 85 -7.80 2.52 -16.43
C ALA A 85 -8.04 3.92 -17.05
N ASP A 86 -9.07 4.07 -17.91
CA ASP A 86 -9.44 5.36 -18.50
C ASP A 86 -10.15 6.28 -17.50
N LEU A 87 -10.74 5.70 -16.47
CA LEU A 87 -11.54 6.37 -15.44
C LEU A 87 -10.74 6.68 -14.17
N MET A 88 -9.54 6.12 -14.04
CA MET A 88 -8.65 6.38 -12.92
C MET A 88 -7.79 7.62 -13.22
N PRO A 89 -7.56 8.52 -12.24
CA PRO A 89 -6.61 9.61 -12.43
C PRO A 89 -5.23 9.05 -12.75
N ALA A 90 -4.52 9.70 -13.67
CA ALA A 90 -3.11 9.39 -13.92
C ALA A 90 -2.35 9.46 -12.58
N PRO A 91 -1.43 8.52 -12.29
CA PRO A 91 -0.64 8.58 -11.09
C PRO A 91 0.08 9.94 -11.03
N PRO A 92 0.20 10.55 -9.83
CA PRO A 92 0.96 11.78 -9.67
C PRO A 92 2.34 11.66 -10.33
N THR A 93 2.79 12.69 -11.04
CA THR A 93 4.15 12.71 -11.58
C THR A 93 5.14 12.48 -10.45
N GLY A 94 6.01 11.47 -10.58
CA GLY A 94 6.96 11.08 -9.53
C GLY A 94 6.47 10.01 -8.56
N LEU A 95 5.28 9.42 -8.74
CA LEU A 95 4.83 8.22 -8.03
C LEU A 95 5.06 6.95 -8.87
N ILE A 96 5.86 6.02 -8.35
CA ILE A 96 6.09 4.71 -8.95
C ILE A 96 5.33 3.66 -8.15
N LYS A 97 4.49 2.88 -8.82
CA LYS A 97 3.79 1.73 -8.23
C LYS A 97 4.53 0.45 -8.63
N ILE A 98 4.90 -0.37 -7.66
CA ILE A 98 5.55 -1.67 -7.83
C ILE A 98 4.59 -2.74 -7.31
N GLU A 99 4.27 -3.73 -8.14
CA GLU A 99 3.47 -4.90 -7.74
C GLU A 99 4.40 -6.07 -7.38
N ILE A 100 4.20 -6.63 -6.20
CA ILE A 100 5.01 -7.72 -5.66
C ILE A 100 4.10 -8.91 -5.36
N GLY A 101 4.29 -9.99 -6.11
CA GLY A 101 3.81 -11.32 -5.78
C GLY A 101 4.90 -12.09 -5.03
N ASN A 102 5.51 -13.08 -5.70
CA ASN A 102 6.49 -13.99 -5.11
C ASN A 102 7.97 -13.59 -5.30
N GLN A 103 8.26 -12.43 -5.87
CA GLN A 103 9.62 -12.00 -6.21
C GLN A 103 10.55 -11.94 -4.98
N LEU A 104 9.98 -11.73 -3.79
CA LEU A 104 10.72 -11.62 -2.53
C LEU A 104 10.69 -12.90 -1.68
N ASP A 105 10.03 -13.95 -2.14
CA ASP A 105 9.94 -15.24 -1.43
C ASP A 105 11.33 -15.92 -1.31
N GLY A 106 11.47 -16.82 -0.34
CA GLY A 106 12.68 -17.61 -0.13
C GLY A 106 13.26 -17.49 1.27
N SER A 107 14.58 -17.69 1.41
CA SER A 107 15.23 -17.62 2.73
C SER A 107 15.11 -16.21 3.33
N LEU A 108 14.83 -16.15 4.63
CA LEU A 108 14.78 -14.91 5.41
C LEU A 108 16.12 -14.15 5.36
N ASP A 109 17.25 -14.87 5.45
CA ASP A 109 18.60 -14.29 5.46
C ASP A 109 18.90 -13.40 4.23
N ASN A 110 18.29 -13.73 3.09
CA ASN A 110 18.50 -13.01 1.83
C ASN A 110 17.35 -12.05 1.50
N PHE A 111 16.35 -11.92 2.37
CA PHE A 111 15.15 -11.13 2.10
C PHE A 111 15.48 -9.66 1.85
N ALA A 112 16.21 -9.02 2.76
CA ALA A 112 16.50 -7.59 2.67
C ALA A 112 17.29 -7.22 1.41
N ARG A 113 18.21 -8.10 1.00
CA ARG A 113 18.94 -7.96 -0.26
C ARG A 113 18.01 -8.03 -1.46
N ARG A 114 17.15 -9.06 -1.54
CA ARG A 114 16.14 -9.18 -2.60
C ARG A 114 15.21 -7.97 -2.63
N PHE A 115 14.81 -7.49 -1.45
CA PHE A 115 13.95 -6.32 -1.31
C PHE A 115 14.57 -5.08 -1.96
N TRP A 116 15.79 -4.70 -1.59
CA TRP A 116 16.45 -3.52 -2.16
C TRP A 116 16.85 -3.69 -3.63
N GLU A 117 17.30 -4.88 -4.05
CA GLU A 117 17.60 -5.17 -5.47
C GLU A 117 16.35 -5.05 -6.34
N HIS A 118 15.22 -5.58 -5.89
CA HIS A 118 13.95 -5.50 -6.61
C HIS A 118 13.45 -4.05 -6.70
N LEU A 119 13.46 -3.33 -5.58
CA LEU A 119 13.05 -1.92 -5.56
C LEU A 119 13.98 -1.06 -6.42
N GLY A 120 15.30 -1.28 -6.40
CA GLY A 120 16.24 -0.54 -7.23
C GLY A 120 16.00 -0.75 -8.73
N THR A 121 15.59 -1.96 -9.11
CA THR A 121 15.26 -2.31 -10.50
C THR A 121 13.95 -1.66 -10.95
N GLU A 122 12.89 -1.76 -10.14
CA GLU A 122 11.53 -1.33 -10.52
C GLU A 122 11.29 0.18 -10.29
N ALA A 123 12.09 0.83 -9.44
CA ALA A 123 11.94 2.26 -9.13
C ALA A 123 12.51 3.21 -10.19
N ASN A 124 12.87 2.75 -11.39
CA ASN A 124 13.44 3.57 -12.48
C ASN A 124 14.57 4.51 -12.02
N GLY A 125 15.39 4.07 -11.07
CA GLY A 125 16.49 4.83 -10.50
C GLY A 125 16.13 5.86 -9.43
N LEU A 126 14.86 6.05 -9.08
CA LEU A 126 14.38 7.04 -8.09
C LEU A 126 15.04 6.90 -6.72
N ILE A 127 15.39 5.68 -6.33
CA ILE A 127 16.01 5.40 -5.03
C ILE A 127 17.53 5.17 -5.12
N ASN A 128 18.12 5.16 -6.32
CA ASN A 128 19.50 4.73 -6.53
C ASN A 128 20.49 5.67 -5.84
N ASP A 129 20.24 6.98 -5.85
CA ASP A 129 21.14 7.94 -5.20
C ASP A 129 21.21 7.71 -3.68
N ALA A 130 20.10 7.28 -3.06
CA ALA A 130 20.08 6.87 -1.66
C ALA A 130 20.78 5.52 -1.44
N LEU A 131 20.50 4.52 -2.30
CA LEU A 131 21.10 3.18 -2.18
C LEU A 131 22.61 3.15 -2.42
N THR A 132 23.13 4.04 -3.27
CA THR A 132 24.55 4.12 -3.63
C THR A 132 25.34 5.11 -2.78
N GLY A 133 24.68 5.81 -1.84
CA GLY A 133 25.30 6.87 -1.04
C GLY A 133 25.65 8.14 -1.82
N LYS A 134 25.26 8.26 -3.09
CA LYS A 134 25.50 9.45 -3.92
C LYS A 134 24.75 10.68 -3.38
N ASP A 135 23.54 10.49 -2.86
CA ASP A 135 22.84 11.47 -2.03
C ASP A 135 22.56 10.83 -0.66
N PRO A 136 23.49 10.98 0.30
CA PRO A 136 23.46 10.25 1.56
C PRO A 136 22.16 10.41 2.33
N ILE A 137 21.67 9.30 2.89
CA ILE A 137 20.57 9.30 3.84
C ILE A 137 21.04 9.95 5.14
N THR A 138 20.24 10.85 5.70
CA THR A 138 20.49 11.49 7.00
C THR A 138 19.56 10.99 8.10
N GLU A 139 18.32 10.63 7.73
CA GLU A 139 17.31 10.11 8.65
C GLU A 139 16.42 9.09 7.94
N LEU A 140 16.16 7.97 8.62
CA LEU A 140 15.16 6.97 8.27
C LEU A 140 14.02 7.01 9.30
N VAL A 141 12.78 7.17 8.83
CA VAL A 141 11.59 7.05 9.66
C VAL A 141 10.70 5.93 9.13
N TYR A 142 10.54 4.85 9.90
CA TYR A 142 9.56 3.80 9.63
C TYR A 142 8.33 3.98 10.52
N SER A 143 7.14 3.95 9.94
CA SER A 143 5.86 4.09 10.65
C SER A 143 4.92 2.97 10.22
N ASP A 144 4.54 2.10 11.16
CA ASP A 144 3.64 0.98 10.90
C ASP A 144 2.92 0.51 12.18
N ARG A 145 1.60 0.38 12.09
CA ARG A 145 0.75 -0.09 13.20
C ARG A 145 0.85 -1.59 13.43
N TYR A 146 1.41 -2.34 12.47
CA TYR A 146 1.28 -3.79 12.34
C TYR A 146 2.60 -4.54 12.46
N VAL A 147 3.64 -3.91 13.03
CA VAL A 147 4.87 -4.61 13.48
C VAL A 147 4.51 -5.42 14.74
N CYS A 148 3.74 -6.49 14.56
CA CYS A 148 3.07 -7.16 15.68
C CYS A 148 3.78 -8.40 16.19
N ASN A 149 4.71 -8.99 15.45
CA ASN A 149 5.33 -10.27 15.80
C ASN A 149 6.87 -10.27 15.58
N PRO A 150 7.60 -11.24 16.16
CA PRO A 150 9.05 -11.35 16.00
C PRO A 150 9.56 -11.40 14.56
N LEU A 151 8.87 -12.11 13.66
CA LEU A 151 9.29 -12.20 12.26
C LEU A 151 9.28 -10.83 11.57
N VAL A 152 8.23 -10.03 11.78
CA VAL A 152 8.14 -8.69 11.18
C VAL A 152 9.21 -7.75 11.73
N VAL A 153 9.60 -7.91 13.01
CA VAL A 153 10.76 -7.21 13.58
C VAL A 153 12.05 -7.60 12.86
N ASN A 154 12.30 -8.90 12.65
CA ASN A 154 13.45 -9.38 11.88
C ASN A 154 13.47 -8.77 10.47
N LEU A 155 12.35 -8.83 9.74
CA LEU A 155 12.26 -8.28 8.39
C LEU A 155 12.58 -6.78 8.36
N LEU A 156 12.01 -6.01 9.29
CA LEU A 156 12.23 -4.57 9.37
C LEU A 156 13.69 -4.23 9.66
N VAL A 157 14.27 -4.86 10.69
CA VAL A 157 15.67 -4.61 11.07
C VAL A 157 16.62 -5.05 9.98
N SER A 158 16.37 -6.19 9.32
CA SER A 158 17.15 -6.65 8.17
C SER A 158 17.10 -5.65 7.01
N VAL A 159 15.92 -5.08 6.70
CA VAL A 159 15.77 -4.05 5.65
C VAL A 159 16.56 -2.79 5.99
N ILE A 160 16.51 -2.33 7.24
CA ILE A 160 17.26 -1.14 7.69
C ILE A 160 18.78 -1.41 7.67
N HIS A 161 19.22 -2.56 8.19
CA HIS A 161 20.62 -2.96 8.22
C HIS A 161 21.22 -3.09 6.81
N GLU A 162 20.51 -3.75 5.90
CA GLU A 162 20.96 -3.88 4.51
C GLU A 162 21.00 -2.52 3.80
N LEU A 163 20.09 -1.59 4.12
CA LEU A 163 20.14 -0.24 3.59
C LEU A 163 21.42 0.50 4.02
N GLY A 164 21.79 0.40 5.31
CA GLY A 164 23.07 0.93 5.81
C GLY A 164 24.26 0.32 5.07
N ARG A 165 24.26 -1.02 4.89
CA ARG A 165 25.32 -1.73 4.17
C ARG A 165 25.44 -1.32 2.70
N LEU A 166 24.31 -1.10 2.01
CA LEU A 166 24.30 -0.71 0.60
C LEU A 166 24.75 0.74 0.41
N SER A 167 24.24 1.64 1.25
CA SER A 167 24.50 3.08 1.15
C SER A 167 25.85 3.50 1.73
N ASP A 168 26.49 2.64 2.54
CA ASP A 168 27.77 2.88 3.22
C ASP A 168 27.76 4.17 4.06
N VAL A 169 26.62 4.47 4.69
CA VAL A 169 26.43 5.65 5.53
C VAL A 169 25.64 5.34 6.80
N ASP A 170 26.02 6.00 7.89
CA ASP A 170 25.24 6.04 9.11
C ASP A 170 24.13 7.10 8.99
N PHE A 171 22.94 6.76 9.48
CA PHE A 171 21.79 7.67 9.50
C PHE A 171 20.98 7.50 10.78
N ALA A 172 20.28 8.57 11.20
CA ALA A 172 19.39 8.49 12.34
C ALA A 172 18.20 7.58 12.04
N ILE A 173 17.91 6.63 12.93
CA ILE A 173 16.79 5.69 12.78
C ILE A 173 15.68 6.06 13.76
N ARG A 174 14.45 6.16 13.25
CA ARG A 174 13.23 6.29 14.05
C ARG A 174 12.18 5.28 13.60
N ILE A 175 11.67 4.49 14.54
CA ILE A 175 10.61 3.50 14.31
C ILE A 175 9.40 3.89 15.15
N LEU A 176 8.28 4.13 14.47
CA LEU A 176 7.01 4.54 15.05
C LEU A 176 6.00 3.39 14.93
N GLY A 177 5.56 2.90 16.08
CA GLY A 177 4.52 1.87 16.17
C GLY A 177 3.28 2.37 16.89
N ARG A 178 2.19 1.62 16.80
CA ARG A 178 0.98 1.89 17.59
C ARG A 178 1.17 1.40 19.03
N GLN A 179 0.70 2.16 20.01
CA GLN A 179 0.55 1.70 21.38
C GLN A 179 -0.64 0.73 21.51
N TYR A 180 -0.40 -0.45 22.10
CA TYR A 180 -1.43 -1.45 22.35
C TYR A 180 -1.08 -2.36 23.52
N GLN A 181 -2.10 -3.00 24.07
CA GLN A 181 -2.03 -4.09 25.02
C GLN A 181 -3.06 -5.15 24.59
N ARG A 182 -2.64 -6.40 24.41
CA ARG A 182 -3.55 -7.50 24.10
C ARG A 182 -4.14 -8.04 25.41
N GLU A 183 -5.41 -8.41 25.36
CA GLU A 183 -6.14 -9.05 26.48
C GLU A 183 -6.11 -10.58 26.42
N ASP A 184 -5.52 -11.15 25.36
CA ASP A 184 -5.44 -12.60 25.16
C ASP A 184 -4.41 -13.23 26.10
N ASN A 185 -4.86 -14.22 26.90
CA ASN A 185 -4.02 -14.97 27.82
C ASN A 185 -3.22 -16.11 27.17
N ARG A 186 -3.41 -16.39 25.88
CA ARG A 186 -2.61 -17.41 25.19
C ARG A 186 -1.15 -16.98 25.12
N SER A 187 -0.27 -17.80 25.70
CA SER A 187 1.17 -17.57 25.60
C SER A 187 1.63 -17.71 24.15
N PRO A 188 2.20 -16.66 23.54
CA PRO A 188 2.79 -16.77 22.22
C PRO A 188 4.05 -17.66 22.31
N TRP A 189 4.32 -18.40 21.25
CA TRP A 189 5.42 -19.38 21.20
C TRP A 189 6.03 -19.53 19.80
N GLN A 190 5.40 -18.95 18.77
CA GLN A 190 5.88 -18.97 17.38
C GLN A 190 6.38 -17.57 17.01
N CYS A 191 7.36 -17.48 16.10
CA CYS A 191 7.85 -16.21 15.57
C CYS A 191 6.78 -15.37 14.84
N ARG A 192 5.68 -15.99 14.41
CA ARG A 192 4.50 -15.34 13.80
C ARG A 192 3.42 -14.94 14.80
N HIS A 193 3.55 -15.31 16.08
CA HIS A 193 2.59 -14.92 17.10
C HIS A 193 2.85 -13.48 17.56
N ASP A 194 1.77 -12.73 17.77
CA ASP A 194 1.89 -11.34 18.15
C ASP A 194 2.46 -11.15 19.56
N TRP A 195 3.25 -10.11 19.76
CA TRP A 195 3.66 -9.59 21.06
C TRP A 195 2.44 -9.26 21.92
N ARG A 196 2.57 -9.39 23.25
CA ARG A 196 1.45 -9.09 24.15
C ARG A 196 1.21 -7.59 24.28
N SER A 197 2.26 -6.80 24.15
CA SER A 197 2.20 -5.35 24.31
C SER A 197 3.14 -4.63 23.37
N ALA A 198 2.84 -3.36 23.10
CA ALA A 198 3.75 -2.49 22.37
C ALA A 198 5.09 -2.28 23.13
N ARG A 199 5.12 -2.44 24.46
CA ARG A 199 6.35 -2.37 25.25
C ARG A 199 7.30 -3.53 24.93
N GLU A 200 6.77 -4.76 24.84
CA GLU A 200 7.56 -5.94 24.44
C GLU A 200 8.08 -5.79 23.01
N ARG A 201 7.22 -5.33 22.09
CA ARG A 201 7.62 -5.03 20.72
C ARG A 201 8.75 -4.00 20.66
N ASP A 202 8.61 -2.90 21.39
CA ASP A 202 9.58 -1.80 21.34
C ASP A 202 10.94 -2.22 21.91
N GLU A 203 10.93 -3.05 22.96
CA GLU A 203 12.15 -3.64 23.51
C GLU A 203 12.82 -4.59 22.51
N ALA A 204 12.04 -5.49 21.89
CA ALA A 204 12.50 -6.39 20.85
C ALA A 204 13.14 -5.64 19.67
N LEU A 205 12.51 -4.55 19.20
CA LEU A 205 13.06 -3.70 18.15
C LEU A 205 14.41 -3.07 18.53
N ARG A 206 14.52 -2.51 19.75
CA ARG A 206 15.78 -1.92 20.23
C ARG A 206 16.90 -2.96 20.32
N GLN A 207 16.61 -4.14 20.88
CA GLN A 207 17.60 -5.20 20.97
C GLN A 207 18.01 -5.76 19.61
N ALA A 208 17.06 -5.90 18.67
CA ALA A 208 17.36 -6.35 17.32
C ALA A 208 18.21 -5.33 16.54
N LEU A 209 17.93 -4.03 16.66
CA LEU A 209 18.80 -2.97 16.13
C LEU A 209 20.21 -3.06 16.73
N ALA A 210 20.31 -3.13 18.06
CA ALA A 210 21.59 -3.21 18.76
C ALA A 210 22.41 -4.45 18.37
N TYR A 211 21.74 -5.60 18.16
CA TYR A 211 22.38 -6.83 17.68
C TYR A 211 23.05 -6.63 16.32
N CYS A 212 22.43 -5.86 15.44
CA CYS A 212 22.99 -5.47 14.14
C CYS A 212 23.98 -4.29 14.22
N GLY A 213 24.37 -3.84 15.41
CA GLY A 213 25.25 -2.69 15.59
C GLY A 213 24.59 -1.34 15.26
N LEU A 214 23.26 -1.28 15.24
CA LEU A 214 22.48 -0.08 14.95
C LEU A 214 21.88 0.52 16.23
N GLU A 215 21.78 1.85 16.24
CA GLU A 215 21.05 2.58 17.29
C GLU A 215 19.88 3.35 16.66
N GLY A 216 18.74 3.36 17.34
CA GLY A 216 17.54 4.02 16.83
C GLY A 216 16.50 4.32 17.90
N GLU A 217 15.71 5.35 17.65
CA GLU A 217 14.58 5.73 18.48
C GLU A 217 13.36 4.85 18.14
N VAL A 218 12.83 4.13 19.13
CA VAL A 218 11.62 3.30 18.96
C VAL A 218 10.52 3.84 19.87
N LEU A 219 9.42 4.31 19.27
CA LEU A 219 8.30 4.94 19.95
C LEU A 219 6.96 4.28 19.62
N SER A 220 6.18 4.03 20.66
CA SER A 220 4.76 3.69 20.56
C SER A 220 3.88 4.94 20.70
N LEU A 221 3.09 5.26 19.69
CA LEU A 221 2.15 6.38 19.72
C LEU A 221 0.71 5.91 19.97
N PRO A 222 -0.10 6.65 20.77
CA PRO A 222 -1.51 6.31 21.01
C PRO A 222 -2.33 6.27 19.71
N THR A 223 -2.02 7.19 18.80
CA THR A 223 -2.61 7.28 17.47
C THR A 223 -1.50 7.29 16.44
N LEU A 224 -1.60 6.40 15.46
CA LEU A 224 -0.70 6.33 14.32
C LEU A 224 -1.55 6.17 13.05
N PRO A 225 -1.21 6.87 11.95
CA PRO A 225 -1.92 6.71 10.68
C PRO A 225 -1.96 5.26 10.18
N HIS A 226 -2.95 4.93 9.36
CA HIS A 226 -3.09 3.58 8.79
C HIS A 226 -2.05 3.26 7.72
N TYR A 227 -1.52 4.28 7.03
CA TYR A 227 -0.50 4.06 6.01
C TYR A 227 0.79 3.55 6.65
N ARG A 228 1.39 2.54 6.02
CA ARG A 228 2.66 1.94 6.44
C ARG A 228 3.75 2.52 5.57
N ARG A 229 4.78 3.12 6.17
CA ARG A 229 5.69 4.00 5.43
C ARG A 229 7.11 3.94 5.95
N LEU A 230 8.05 3.90 5.02
CA LEU A 230 9.48 4.16 5.24
C LEU A 230 9.82 5.48 4.53
N GLN A 231 10.34 6.45 5.28
CA GLN A 231 10.76 7.74 4.76
C GLN A 231 12.27 7.88 4.92
N LEU A 232 12.94 8.33 3.87
CA LEU A 232 14.36 8.64 3.86
C LEU A 232 14.52 10.13 3.58
N LYS A 233 15.15 10.85 4.51
CA LYS A 233 15.62 12.21 4.25
C LYS A 233 17.04 12.14 3.72
N LEU A 234 17.29 12.84 2.62
CA LEU A 234 18.59 12.86 1.97
C LEU A 234 19.31 14.18 2.24
N ARG A 235 20.64 14.18 2.10
CA ARG A 235 21.49 15.36 2.34
C ARG A 235 21.13 16.53 1.44
N SER A 236 20.68 16.28 0.21
CA SER A 236 20.19 17.31 -0.70
C SER A 236 18.96 18.07 -0.19
N GLY A 237 18.27 17.56 0.82
CA GLY A 237 16.96 18.04 1.28
C GLY A 237 15.79 17.28 0.65
N ASN A 238 16.03 16.45 -0.38
CA ASN A 238 15.01 15.57 -0.95
C ASN A 238 14.52 14.55 0.08
N GLN A 239 13.25 14.16 -0.04
CA GLN A 239 12.67 13.12 0.78
C GLN A 239 12.08 12.00 -0.09
N LEU A 240 12.62 10.79 0.07
CA LEU A 240 12.05 9.59 -0.52
C LEU A 240 11.02 8.98 0.43
N THR A 241 9.87 8.61 -0.11
CA THR A 241 8.79 7.94 0.63
C THR A 241 8.44 6.63 -0.04
N ILE A 242 8.61 5.53 0.69
CA ILE A 242 8.20 4.18 0.32
C ILE A 242 6.99 3.82 1.17
N GLN A 243 5.82 3.70 0.55
CA GLN A 243 4.56 3.34 1.19
C GLN A 243 4.18 1.91 0.83
N PHE A 244 3.83 1.11 1.84
CA PHE A 244 3.49 -0.30 1.71
C PHE A 244 1.98 -0.47 1.86
N ASP A 245 1.35 -1.22 0.94
CA ASP A 245 -0.07 -1.54 1.03
C ASP A 245 -0.38 -2.46 2.22
N GLN A 246 0.46 -3.48 2.45
CA GLN A 246 0.29 -4.45 3.54
C GLN A 246 1.41 -4.42 4.58
N GLY A 247 2.49 -3.68 4.31
CA GLY A 247 3.68 -3.62 5.18
C GLY A 247 4.54 -4.85 5.03
N LEU A 248 5.46 -5.04 5.98
CA LEU A 248 6.33 -6.21 6.02
C LEU A 248 5.60 -7.46 6.53
N SER A 249 4.40 -7.31 7.11
CA SER A 249 3.55 -8.42 7.54
C SER A 249 2.91 -9.22 6.39
N TYR A 250 3.13 -8.80 5.13
CA TYR A 250 2.73 -9.58 3.95
C TYR A 250 3.53 -10.88 3.81
N TRP A 251 4.76 -10.92 4.30
CA TRP A 251 5.60 -12.10 4.27
C TRP A 251 5.44 -12.91 5.56
N GLU A 252 4.97 -14.14 5.42
CA GLU A 252 4.78 -15.09 6.51
C GLU A 252 5.79 -16.25 6.40
N PRO A 253 6.02 -17.02 7.48
CA PRO A 253 6.74 -18.28 7.34
C PRO A 253 6.04 -19.16 6.31
N GLU A 254 6.81 -19.72 5.39
CA GLU A 254 6.31 -20.66 4.38
C GLU A 254 5.50 -21.76 5.09
N ARG A 255 4.36 -22.15 4.51
CA ARG A 255 3.43 -23.13 5.12
C ARG A 255 3.96 -24.56 5.22
N SER A 256 5.26 -24.77 5.03
CA SER A 256 5.93 -26.02 5.38
C SER A 256 5.98 -26.18 6.91
N GLU A 257 5.79 -27.42 7.40
CA GLU A 257 5.63 -27.68 8.83
C GLU A 257 6.78 -27.13 9.68
N LYS A 258 8.02 -27.21 9.16
CA LYS A 258 9.23 -26.71 9.84
C LYS A 258 9.24 -25.19 10.00
N SER A 259 8.98 -24.44 8.92
CA SER A 259 8.96 -22.97 8.95
C SER A 259 7.77 -22.46 9.74
N TYR A 260 6.59 -23.06 9.53
CA TYR A 260 5.35 -22.61 10.13
C TYR A 260 5.30 -22.85 11.64
N GLN A 261 5.93 -23.93 12.15
CA GLN A 261 6.03 -24.24 13.58
C GLN A 261 7.28 -23.66 14.27
N LEU A 262 8.01 -22.76 13.61
CA LEU A 262 9.24 -22.19 14.15
C LEU A 262 8.98 -21.48 15.49
N ARG A 263 9.60 -22.02 16.54
CA ARG A 263 9.47 -21.52 17.91
C ARG A 263 10.25 -20.24 18.11
N PHE A 264 9.76 -19.41 19.02
CA PHE A 264 10.42 -18.18 19.47
C PHE A 264 10.29 -18.06 20.99
N ASP A 265 11.40 -17.77 21.68
CA ASP A 265 11.40 -17.57 23.12
C ASP A 265 11.08 -16.11 23.49
N PHE A 266 9.80 -15.83 23.72
CA PHE A 266 9.31 -14.51 24.16
C PHE A 266 9.82 -14.10 25.54
N ALA A 267 10.38 -15.02 26.34
CA ALA A 267 10.92 -14.73 27.66
C ALA A 267 12.44 -14.54 27.67
N SER A 268 13.11 -14.67 26.51
CA SER A 268 14.54 -14.45 26.40
C SER A 268 14.93 -13.04 26.85
N ARG A 269 16.09 -12.94 27.51
CA ARG A 269 16.70 -11.64 27.85
C ARG A 269 17.51 -11.07 26.69
N GLU A 270 17.79 -11.89 25.69
CA GLU A 270 18.59 -11.60 24.50
C GLU A 270 17.68 -11.69 23.26
N LEU A 271 16.59 -10.90 23.26
CA LEU A 271 15.61 -10.88 22.17
C LEU A 271 16.26 -10.51 20.84
N GLY A 272 17.30 -9.67 20.84
CA GLY A 272 18.04 -9.32 19.63
C GLY A 272 18.64 -10.55 18.93
N GLU A 273 19.35 -11.41 19.68
CA GLU A 273 19.90 -12.66 19.13
C GLU A 273 18.78 -13.64 18.73
N GLU A 274 17.77 -13.81 19.58
CA GLU A 274 16.63 -14.68 19.26
C GLU A 274 15.95 -14.28 17.94
N ILE A 275 15.78 -12.98 17.71
CA ILE A 275 15.12 -12.45 16.51
C ILE A 275 16.05 -12.56 15.30
N MET A 276 17.28 -12.08 15.41
CA MET A 276 18.14 -11.88 14.24
C MET A 276 18.90 -13.13 13.82
N GLU A 277 19.23 -14.03 14.76
CA GLU A 277 20.06 -15.22 14.48
C GLU A 277 19.26 -16.53 14.51
N ARG A 278 18.26 -16.64 15.38
CA ARG A 278 17.54 -17.92 15.62
C ARG A 278 16.25 -18.06 14.83
N ILE A 279 15.66 -16.97 14.32
CA ILE A 279 14.57 -17.06 13.36
C ILE A 279 15.14 -17.46 12.00
N ARG A 280 15.19 -18.77 11.73
CA ARG A 280 15.66 -19.32 10.45
C ARG A 280 14.54 -20.07 9.73
N CYS A 281 13.92 -19.41 8.77
CA CYS A 281 12.86 -19.99 7.95
C CYS A 281 12.91 -19.50 6.51
N LYS A 282 12.13 -20.18 5.66
CA LYS A 282 11.69 -19.58 4.42
C LYS A 282 10.44 -18.75 4.68
N ILE A 283 10.34 -17.63 3.98
CA ILE A 283 9.15 -16.79 3.95
C ILE A 283 8.53 -16.81 2.55
N SER A 284 7.21 -16.62 2.52
CA SER A 284 6.45 -16.46 1.30
C SER A 284 5.35 -15.42 1.48
N ALA A 285 4.85 -14.88 0.38
CA ALA A 285 3.60 -14.14 0.38
C ALA A 285 2.49 -14.87 1.17
N ALA A 286 1.74 -14.15 2.00
CA ALA A 286 0.70 -14.71 2.87
C ALA A 286 -0.50 -15.29 2.10
N GLY A 287 -0.68 -14.92 0.83
CA GLY A 287 -1.78 -15.37 -0.03
C GLY A 287 -1.46 -15.29 -1.52
N GLU A 288 -2.46 -15.57 -2.36
CA GLU A 288 -2.33 -15.53 -3.83
C GLU A 288 -2.38 -14.11 -4.41
N GLU A 289 -2.80 -13.12 -3.61
CA GLU A 289 -2.87 -11.72 -4.02
C GLU A 289 -1.51 -11.03 -3.90
N ASN A 290 -1.16 -10.26 -4.94
CA ASN A 290 0.03 -9.41 -4.92
C ASN A 290 -0.14 -8.26 -3.91
N THR A 291 0.94 -7.90 -3.23
CA THR A 291 1.04 -6.64 -2.49
C THR A 291 1.57 -5.52 -3.38
N GLN A 292 1.47 -4.28 -2.91
CA GLN A 292 1.88 -3.09 -3.65
C GLN A 292 2.80 -2.21 -2.80
N ILE A 293 3.83 -1.67 -3.45
CA ILE A 293 4.70 -0.64 -2.89
C ILE A 293 4.62 0.60 -3.79
N PHE A 294 4.49 1.76 -3.15
CA PHE A 294 4.46 3.06 -3.82
C PHE A 294 5.68 3.86 -3.42
N ILE A 295 6.45 4.33 -4.39
CA ILE A 295 7.66 5.13 -4.16
C ILE A 295 7.45 6.51 -4.74
N SER A 296 7.78 7.53 -3.96
CA SER A 296 7.72 8.93 -4.40
C SER A 296 8.89 9.73 -3.84
N SER A 297 9.25 10.82 -4.53
CA SER A 297 10.23 11.80 -4.08
C SER A 297 9.58 13.19 -4.02
N SER A 298 9.97 13.98 -3.02
CA SER A 298 9.53 15.36 -2.82
C SER A 298 10.69 16.27 -2.44
#